data_AF-A0A5J4TQD9-F1
#
_entry.id   AF-A0A5J4TQD9-F1
#
_cell.length_a   1.000
_cell.length_b   1.000
_cell.length_c   1.000
_cell.angle_alpha   90.00
_cell.angle_beta   90.00
_cell.angle_gamma   90.00
#
_symmetry.space_group_name_H-M   'P 1'
#
loop_
_entity.id
_entity.type
_entity.pdbx_description
1 polymer ?
#
loop_
_entity_poly.entity_id
_entity_poly.type
_entity_poly.pdbx_seq_one_letter_code
_entity_poly.pdbx_strand_id
1 'polypeptide(L)'
;HMILALCFLPGFSIGTDRKETSTLEPGIDSSLQTNILWENGIGCSQVPFAPISIRKARQSLVRLLIVMLSQRIYKKQNEIENESENKWVQDILNPDCPFRLELTISLINTIFSFRTVEVTEEMKQIINENITHIIDSINLLLILINLGSKTQIHQSSSSSSKEAPTTEVKIQQPQFFRDFFSKLSTPIHFTFIFSGAQRLLNMQPQPFEGNLNLLLLIYRIIRLSQNALQYSLNNPTLISGMIITSLNSIAKAFDEFKVNQNNQLQQRPPNYIQRFPVNLARYFENWPYDQKIEQTRIPIVMRNGKIINAPPISIINQCIDILLYLSVKREVAISLNQSDRQGGPSGYDGRGSSWCLSDSLISNLCIVAREIDKKYYLIIQSIFTIISNIAPYIKSLTRLASYHIVQTFYKFGVPAELFSDTNNFAIVHMILETINSLLQYQYDSSLHLIFFILTYKTCFTALSLPLLAEYVDEDGNPYPS
;
A
#
# COMPACT_ATOMS: atom_id res chain seq x y z
N HIS A 1 -23.94 -7.91 18.54
CA HIS A 1 -25.22 -7.27 18.12
C HIS A 1 -25.54 -5.98 18.86
N MET A 2 -25.58 -5.96 20.20
CA MET A 2 -25.94 -4.76 20.98
C MET A 2 -25.08 -3.52 20.68
N ILE A 3 -23.77 -3.69 20.45
CA ILE A 3 -22.86 -2.59 20.07
C ILE A 3 -23.20 -2.02 18.69
N LEU A 4 -23.64 -2.85 17.74
CA LEU A 4 -24.11 -2.37 16.43
C LEU A 4 -25.45 -1.64 16.58
N ALA A 5 -26.34 -2.08 17.46
CA ALA A 5 -27.54 -1.32 17.79
C ALA A 5 -27.20 0.04 18.42
N LEU A 6 -26.18 0.13 19.29
CA LEU A 6 -25.69 1.40 19.83
C LEU A 6 -25.09 2.31 18.76
N CYS A 7 -24.54 1.76 17.66
CA CYS A 7 -24.10 2.55 16.51
C CYS A 7 -25.26 3.29 15.85
N PHE A 8 -26.49 2.84 16.04
CA PHE A 8 -27.69 3.40 15.43
C PHE A 8 -28.81 3.71 16.43
N LEU A 9 -28.45 4.08 17.67
CA LEU A 9 -29.41 4.43 18.71
C LEU A 9 -29.78 5.93 18.63
N PRO A 10 -31.07 6.29 18.45
CA PRO A 10 -31.54 7.67 18.51
C PRO A 10 -31.24 8.34 19.85
N GLY A 11 -30.81 9.59 19.82
CA GLY A 11 -30.38 10.36 20.99
C GLY A 11 -28.96 10.04 21.49
N PHE A 12 -28.33 8.95 21.02
CA PHE A 12 -26.96 8.58 21.39
C PHE A 12 -25.98 8.71 20.22
N SER A 13 -26.19 7.95 19.15
CA SER A 13 -25.36 7.98 17.94
C SER A 13 -26.09 8.60 16.74
N ILE A 14 -27.40 8.78 16.83
CA ILE A 14 -28.26 9.42 15.82
C ILE A 14 -29.03 10.58 16.46
N GLY A 15 -29.29 11.65 15.72
CA GLY A 15 -30.20 12.71 16.16
C GLY A 15 -31.64 12.19 16.31
N THR A 16 -32.45 12.86 17.15
CA THR A 16 -33.79 12.42 17.55
C THR A 16 -34.86 12.58 16.45
N ASP A 17 -34.70 13.54 15.54
CA ASP A 17 -35.70 13.85 14.50
C ASP A 17 -35.17 13.52 13.10
N ARG A 18 -35.50 12.32 12.59
CA ARG A 18 -35.14 11.93 11.22
C ARG A 18 -36.30 11.23 10.50
N LYS A 19 -36.65 11.76 9.33
CA LYS A 19 -37.61 11.14 8.40
C LYS A 19 -36.85 10.30 7.38
N GLU A 20 -37.42 9.16 6.97
CA GLU A 20 -36.86 8.36 5.89
C GLU A 20 -36.89 9.15 4.58
N THR A 21 -35.76 9.20 3.88
CA THR A 21 -35.70 9.73 2.51
C THR A 21 -36.15 8.62 1.56
N SER A 22 -37.29 8.85 0.91
CA SER A 22 -38.03 7.88 0.07
C SER A 22 -37.39 7.51 -1.28
N THR A 23 -36.15 7.89 -1.56
CA THR A 23 -35.49 7.59 -2.83
C THR A 23 -34.33 6.63 -2.60
N LEU A 24 -34.60 5.33 -2.71
CA LEU A 24 -33.56 4.30 -2.73
C LEU A 24 -32.75 4.43 -4.03
N GLU A 25 -31.44 4.64 -3.91
CA GLU A 25 -30.53 4.71 -5.05
C GLU A 25 -30.34 3.32 -5.70
N PRO A 26 -30.19 3.23 -7.04
CA PRO A 26 -29.96 1.96 -7.71
C PRO A 26 -28.63 1.33 -7.30
N GLY A 27 -28.64 0.00 -7.07
CA GLY A 27 -27.46 -0.80 -6.77
C GLY A 27 -27.15 -1.00 -5.29
N ILE A 28 -27.99 -0.48 -4.38
CA ILE A 28 -27.92 -0.75 -2.94
C ILE A 28 -29.10 -1.63 -2.55
N ASP A 29 -28.91 -2.50 -1.55
CA ASP A 29 -29.97 -3.34 -1.02
C ASP A 29 -31.15 -2.49 -0.54
N SER A 30 -32.35 -2.89 -0.95
CA SER A 30 -33.62 -2.30 -0.54
C SER A 30 -33.87 -2.37 0.98
N SER A 31 -33.15 -3.23 1.69
CA SER A 31 -33.22 -3.35 3.14
C SER A 31 -32.57 -2.17 3.90
N LEU A 32 -31.88 -1.27 3.20
CA LEU A 32 -31.14 -0.17 3.83
C LEU A 32 -32.05 0.83 4.54
N GLN A 33 -31.80 1.05 5.82
CA GLN A 33 -32.43 2.12 6.60
C GLN A 33 -31.68 3.46 6.42
N THR A 34 -32.21 4.34 5.57
CA THR A 34 -31.53 5.61 5.18
C THR A 34 -31.59 6.68 6.27
N ASN A 35 -32.60 6.65 7.13
CA ASN A 35 -32.79 7.58 8.24
C ASN A 35 -31.68 7.49 9.31
N ILE A 36 -31.02 6.34 9.44
CA ILE A 36 -30.04 6.10 10.51
C ILE A 36 -28.58 6.37 10.13
N LEU A 37 -28.31 6.73 8.87
CA LEU A 37 -26.95 6.95 8.36
C LEU A 37 -26.25 8.17 8.99
N TRP A 38 -24.96 8.05 9.29
CA TRP A 38 -24.26 9.07 10.09
C TRP A 38 -23.99 10.40 9.38
N GLU A 39 -23.69 10.35 8.09
CA GLU A 39 -23.23 11.48 7.27
C GLU A 39 -23.83 11.42 5.86
N ASN A 40 -23.83 12.55 5.16
CA ASN A 40 -24.28 12.67 3.77
C ASN A 40 -23.42 11.83 2.81
N GLY A 41 -24.03 11.25 1.80
CA GLY A 41 -23.32 10.49 0.77
C GLY A 41 -24.21 9.44 0.12
N ILE A 42 -23.68 8.23 0.01
CA ILE A 42 -24.37 7.07 -0.56
C ILE A 42 -25.62 6.79 0.27
N GLY A 43 -26.77 6.65 -0.41
CA GLY A 43 -28.05 6.29 0.21
C GLY A 43 -28.72 7.38 1.06
N CYS A 44 -28.09 8.54 1.29
CA CYS A 44 -28.72 9.67 1.97
C CYS A 44 -28.06 11.01 1.61
N SER A 45 -28.82 11.93 1.02
CA SER A 45 -28.31 13.22 0.57
C SER A 45 -28.36 14.32 1.65
N GLN A 46 -29.24 14.19 2.64
CA GLN A 46 -29.46 15.22 3.66
C GLN A 46 -29.56 14.61 5.06
N VAL A 47 -28.49 14.78 5.81
CA VAL A 47 -28.31 14.37 7.20
C VAL A 47 -28.09 15.64 8.02
N PRO A 48 -28.95 15.91 9.01
CA PRO A 48 -28.76 17.05 9.91
C PRO A 48 -27.42 16.98 10.64
N PHE A 49 -26.81 18.15 10.89
CA PHE A 49 -25.54 18.24 11.61
C PHE A 49 -25.68 17.63 13.01
N ALA A 50 -24.80 16.67 13.33
CA ALA A 50 -24.81 15.98 14.61
C ALA A 50 -24.06 16.82 15.68
N PRO A 51 -24.64 17.00 16.88
CA PRO A 51 -23.95 17.58 18.03
C PRO A 51 -22.63 16.86 18.35
N ILE A 52 -21.68 17.60 18.95
CA ILE A 52 -20.34 17.08 19.31
C ILE A 52 -20.43 15.83 20.19
N SER A 53 -21.37 15.78 21.14
CA SER A 53 -21.58 14.62 22.01
C SER A 53 -21.90 13.34 21.22
N ILE A 54 -22.78 13.45 20.22
CA ILE A 54 -23.17 12.34 19.33
C ILE A 54 -21.97 11.92 18.46
N ARG A 55 -21.21 12.88 17.93
CA ARG A 55 -19.99 12.58 17.14
C ARG A 55 -18.94 11.84 17.98
N LYS A 56 -18.73 12.25 19.23
CA LYS A 56 -17.83 11.58 20.18
C LYS A 56 -18.31 10.17 20.53
N ALA A 57 -19.62 9.96 20.65
CA ALA A 57 -20.20 8.64 20.83
C ALA A 57 -19.92 7.73 19.62
N ARG A 58 -20.18 8.20 18.39
CA ARG A 58 -19.84 7.49 17.15
C ARG A 58 -18.37 7.07 17.11
N GLN A 59 -17.47 8.02 17.36
CA GLN A 59 -16.03 7.75 17.35
C GLN A 59 -15.62 6.72 18.40
N SER A 60 -16.19 6.81 19.61
CA SER A 60 -15.91 5.85 20.68
C SER A 60 -16.37 4.44 20.33
N LEU A 61 -17.53 4.30 19.66
CA LEU A 61 -18.03 3.02 19.17
C LEU A 61 -17.15 2.46 18.05
N VAL A 62 -16.70 3.28 17.10
CA VAL A 62 -15.76 2.86 16.05
C VAL A 62 -14.47 2.33 16.67
N ARG A 63 -13.89 3.05 17.65
CA ARG A 63 -12.70 2.61 18.38
C ARG A 63 -12.91 1.31 19.15
N LEU A 64 -14.07 1.15 19.79
CA LEU A 64 -14.44 -0.07 20.49
C LEU A 64 -14.49 -1.26 19.52
N LEU A 65 -15.15 -1.08 18.37
CA LEU A 65 -15.22 -2.12 17.33
C LEU A 65 -13.83 -2.49 16.80
N ILE A 66 -12.94 -1.51 16.58
CA ILE A 66 -11.54 -1.78 16.19
C ILE A 66 -10.88 -2.70 17.21
N VAL A 67 -10.91 -2.33 18.50
CA VAL A 67 -10.26 -3.11 19.58
C VAL A 67 -10.81 -4.52 19.66
N MET A 68 -12.13 -4.68 19.56
CA MET A 68 -12.79 -5.99 19.63
C MET A 68 -12.43 -6.89 18.44
N LEU A 69 -12.39 -6.33 17.23
CA LEU A 69 -12.07 -7.09 16.02
C LEU A 69 -10.57 -7.37 15.89
N SER A 70 -9.72 -6.52 16.48
CA SER A 70 -8.27 -6.60 16.36
C SER A 70 -7.56 -7.27 17.55
N GLN A 71 -8.25 -8.13 18.30
CA GLN A 71 -7.71 -8.76 19.52
C GLN A 71 -6.35 -9.46 19.30
N ARG A 72 -6.13 -10.03 18.11
CA ARG A 72 -4.88 -10.73 17.75
C ARG A 72 -3.64 -9.83 17.75
N ILE A 73 -3.81 -8.52 17.54
CA ILE A 73 -2.69 -7.55 17.51
C ILE A 73 -2.07 -7.37 18.90
N TYR A 74 -2.82 -7.68 19.95
CA TYR A 74 -2.38 -7.50 21.33
C TYR A 74 -1.76 -8.77 21.94
N LYS A 75 -1.56 -9.83 21.15
CA LYS A 75 -1.04 -11.13 21.62
C LYS A 75 0.31 -11.46 21.02
N LYS A 76 1.11 -12.26 21.72
CA LYS A 76 2.40 -12.75 21.22
C LYS A 76 2.20 -13.88 20.21
N GLN A 77 3.13 -14.02 19.26
CA GLN A 77 3.03 -15.01 18.16
C GLN A 77 2.72 -16.44 18.63
N ASN A 78 3.36 -16.90 19.70
CA ASN A 78 3.17 -18.24 20.27
C ASN A 78 1.77 -18.50 20.85
N GLU A 79 1.03 -17.43 21.19
CA GLU A 79 -0.34 -17.50 21.72
C GLU A 79 -1.39 -17.50 20.59
N ILE A 80 -1.02 -17.04 19.39
CA ILE A 80 -1.92 -16.91 18.23
C ILE A 80 -2.16 -18.27 17.56
N GLU A 81 -1.17 -19.17 17.58
CA GLU A 81 -1.22 -20.46 16.89
C GLU A 81 -2.17 -21.48 17.55
N ASN A 82 -2.42 -21.34 18.86
CA ASN A 82 -3.22 -22.28 19.64
C ASN A 82 -4.67 -21.82 19.87
N GLU A 83 -5.06 -20.64 19.37
CA GLU A 83 -6.34 -20.02 19.72
C GLU A 83 -7.35 -20.06 18.56
N SER A 84 -8.60 -20.40 18.90
CA SER A 84 -9.74 -20.34 17.98
C SER A 84 -9.95 -18.94 17.39
N GLU A 85 -10.57 -18.86 16.22
CA GLU A 85 -10.96 -17.59 15.58
C GLU A 85 -11.72 -16.66 16.57
N ASN A 86 -11.49 -15.35 16.45
CA ASN A 86 -12.08 -14.35 17.33
C ASN A 86 -13.63 -14.43 17.25
N LYS A 87 -14.31 -14.67 18.38
CA LYS A 87 -15.78 -14.76 18.44
C LYS A 87 -16.48 -13.53 17.88
N TRP A 88 -15.92 -12.34 18.12
CA TRP A 88 -16.44 -11.08 17.56
C TRP A 88 -16.39 -11.04 16.03
N VAL A 89 -15.37 -11.67 15.44
CA VAL A 89 -15.24 -11.80 13.98
C VAL A 89 -16.25 -12.80 13.45
N GLN A 90 -16.51 -13.90 14.15
CA GLN A 90 -17.54 -14.86 13.76
C GLN A 90 -18.94 -14.23 13.80
N ASP A 91 -19.25 -13.48 14.86
CA ASP A 91 -20.54 -12.80 15.03
C ASP A 91 -20.78 -11.70 13.98
N ILE A 92 -19.77 -10.91 13.63
CA ILE A 92 -19.94 -9.85 12.62
C ILE A 92 -20.06 -10.40 11.19
N LEU A 93 -19.49 -11.59 10.93
CA LEU A 93 -19.63 -12.26 9.64
C LEU A 93 -20.95 -13.04 9.52
N ASN A 94 -21.60 -13.34 10.64
CA ASN A 94 -22.88 -14.05 10.67
C ASN A 94 -23.96 -13.27 9.87
N PRO A 95 -24.70 -13.91 8.92
CA PRO A 95 -25.82 -13.28 8.21
C PRO A 95 -26.84 -12.57 9.11
N ASP A 96 -27.11 -13.12 10.29
CA ASP A 96 -28.13 -12.63 11.23
C ASP A 96 -27.70 -11.36 11.99
N CYS A 97 -26.45 -10.93 11.81
CA CYS A 97 -25.91 -9.77 12.50
C CYS A 97 -26.53 -8.48 11.92
N PRO A 98 -27.25 -7.68 12.76
CA PRO A 98 -28.01 -6.53 12.29
C PRO A 98 -27.09 -5.33 11.97
N PHE A 99 -27.59 -4.39 11.17
CA PHE A 99 -26.96 -3.10 10.87
C PHE A 99 -25.59 -3.14 10.17
N ARG A 100 -25.19 -4.27 9.57
CA ARG A 100 -23.89 -4.38 8.89
C ARG A 100 -23.81 -3.50 7.63
N LEU A 101 -24.91 -3.42 6.89
CA LEU A 101 -25.00 -2.56 5.71
C LEU A 101 -24.94 -1.09 6.09
N GLU A 102 -25.74 -0.69 7.09
CA GLU A 102 -25.82 0.66 7.63
C GLU A 102 -24.48 1.10 8.21
N LEU A 103 -23.76 0.21 8.91
CA LEU A 103 -22.40 0.48 9.39
C LEU A 103 -21.45 0.71 8.22
N THR A 104 -21.48 -0.16 7.21
CA THR A 104 -20.59 -0.05 6.05
C THR A 104 -20.80 1.27 5.32
N ILE A 105 -22.05 1.64 5.04
CA ILE A 105 -22.39 2.90 4.35
C ILE A 105 -22.09 4.11 5.23
N SER A 106 -22.37 4.05 6.54
CA SER A 106 -22.05 5.15 7.46
C SER A 106 -20.55 5.41 7.57
N LEU A 107 -19.72 4.36 7.55
CA LEU A 107 -18.26 4.50 7.49
C LEU A 107 -17.82 5.12 6.16
N ILE A 108 -18.33 4.64 5.02
CA ILE A 108 -18.02 5.19 3.69
C ILE A 108 -18.38 6.67 3.61
N ASN A 109 -19.60 7.04 4.05
CA ASN A 109 -20.04 8.43 4.04
C ASN A 109 -19.20 9.28 5.00
N THR A 110 -18.84 8.77 6.17
CA THR A 110 -17.95 9.49 7.11
C THR A 110 -16.59 9.78 6.48
N ILE A 111 -16.01 8.83 5.75
CA ILE A 111 -14.69 8.98 5.13
C ILE A 111 -14.75 9.94 3.94
N PHE A 112 -15.64 9.70 2.99
CA PHE A 112 -15.59 10.36 1.68
C PHE A 112 -16.44 11.63 1.58
N SER A 113 -17.30 11.92 2.55
CA SER A 113 -18.08 13.18 2.57
C SER A 113 -17.26 14.40 2.98
N PHE A 114 -16.06 14.21 3.54
CA PHE A 114 -15.25 15.31 4.07
C PHE A 114 -14.94 16.37 3.01
N ARG A 115 -15.14 17.64 3.40
CA ARG A 115 -14.82 18.84 2.62
C ARG A 115 -14.05 19.82 3.50
N THR A 116 -12.92 20.30 3.00
CA THR A 116 -12.16 21.38 3.62
C THR A 116 -12.85 22.71 3.30
N VAL A 117 -13.36 23.41 4.31
CA VAL A 117 -13.84 24.80 4.19
C VAL A 117 -12.74 25.72 4.72
N GLU A 118 -12.62 26.94 4.18
CA GLU A 118 -11.67 27.96 4.66
C GLU A 118 -11.82 28.19 6.18
N VAL A 119 -10.71 28.14 6.92
CA VAL A 119 -10.70 27.81 8.35
C VAL A 119 -10.47 29.05 9.23
N THR A 120 -11.35 29.30 10.20
CA THR A 120 -11.07 30.14 11.39
C THR A 120 -10.41 29.30 12.51
N GLU A 121 -9.70 29.91 13.46
CA GLU A 121 -8.98 29.17 14.54
C GLU A 121 -9.87 28.18 15.32
N GLU A 122 -11.13 28.54 15.60
CA GLU A 122 -12.10 27.67 16.29
C GLU A 122 -12.53 26.46 15.44
N MET A 123 -12.55 26.61 14.11
CA MET A 123 -12.85 25.50 13.19
C MET A 123 -11.72 24.49 13.12
N LYS A 124 -10.46 24.86 13.44
CA LYS A 124 -9.32 23.91 13.42
C LYS A 124 -9.49 22.76 14.40
N GLN A 125 -9.99 23.03 15.62
CA GLN A 125 -10.20 21.97 16.61
C GLN A 125 -11.28 20.98 16.15
N ILE A 126 -12.37 21.48 15.57
CA ILE A 126 -13.45 20.66 15.03
C ILE A 126 -12.95 19.84 13.82
N ILE A 127 -12.12 20.44 12.96
CA ILE A 127 -11.50 19.75 11.83
C ILE A 127 -10.59 18.62 12.31
N ASN A 128 -9.77 18.86 13.33
CA ASN A 128 -8.90 17.82 13.90
C ASN A 128 -9.72 16.66 14.51
N GLU A 129 -10.77 16.96 15.29
CA GLU A 129 -11.66 15.91 15.80
C GLU A 129 -12.29 15.10 14.64
N ASN A 130 -12.73 15.78 13.57
CA ASN A 130 -13.28 15.12 12.37
C ASN A 130 -12.24 14.24 11.65
N ILE A 131 -11.00 14.73 11.49
CA ILE A 131 -9.89 13.98 10.89
C ILE A 131 -9.62 12.69 11.67
N THR A 132 -9.60 12.76 13.01
CA THR A 132 -9.39 11.55 13.82
C THR A 132 -10.53 10.53 13.65
N HIS A 133 -11.78 10.99 13.55
CA HIS A 133 -12.92 10.11 13.30
C HIS A 133 -12.87 9.47 11.91
N ILE A 134 -12.41 10.21 10.88
CA ILE A 134 -12.17 9.69 9.54
C ILE A 134 -11.09 8.60 9.57
N ILE A 135 -9.97 8.85 10.24
CA ILE A 135 -8.88 7.88 10.38
C ILE A 135 -9.38 6.60 11.06
N ASP A 136 -10.10 6.72 12.17
CA ASP A 136 -10.69 5.59 12.88
C ASP A 136 -11.67 4.83 11.97
N SER A 137 -12.46 5.53 11.16
CA SER A 137 -13.40 4.93 10.21
C SER A 137 -12.69 4.17 9.07
N ILE A 138 -11.61 4.73 8.52
CA ILE A 138 -10.76 4.06 7.52
C ILE A 138 -10.20 2.75 8.11
N ASN A 139 -9.68 2.80 9.34
CA ASN A 139 -9.11 1.64 10.02
C ASN A 139 -10.14 0.53 10.20
N LEU A 140 -11.33 0.89 10.70
CA LEU A 140 -12.40 -0.09 10.88
C LEU A 140 -12.81 -0.70 9.55
N LEU A 141 -13.04 0.12 8.52
CA LEU A 141 -13.45 -0.38 7.20
C LEU A 141 -12.38 -1.30 6.58
N LEU A 142 -11.10 -0.97 6.73
CA LEU A 142 -9.99 -1.85 6.35
C LEU A 142 -10.02 -3.19 7.08
N ILE A 143 -10.25 -3.19 8.39
CA ILE A 143 -10.39 -4.43 9.17
C ILE A 143 -11.53 -5.27 8.60
N LEU A 144 -12.71 -4.67 8.45
CA LEU A 144 -13.93 -5.33 7.97
C LEU A 144 -13.76 -5.97 6.58
N ILE A 145 -13.14 -5.26 5.64
CA ILE A 145 -12.84 -5.78 4.29
C ILE A 145 -11.86 -6.95 4.31
N ASN A 146 -10.96 -7.01 5.29
CA ASN A 146 -9.96 -8.08 5.41
C ASN A 146 -10.44 -9.28 6.24
N LEU A 147 -11.63 -9.23 6.84
CA LEU A 147 -12.21 -10.37 7.55
C LEU A 147 -12.54 -11.51 6.57
N GLY A 148 -12.34 -12.77 7.00
CA GLY A 148 -12.76 -13.97 6.26
C GLY A 148 -11.84 -14.42 5.12
N SER A 149 -10.73 -13.72 4.83
CA SER A 149 -9.74 -14.24 3.88
C SER A 149 -8.74 -15.16 4.54
N LYS A 150 -8.97 -16.47 4.47
CA LYS A 150 -7.87 -17.43 4.58
C LYS A 150 -7.04 -17.29 3.30
N THR A 151 -5.85 -16.71 3.40
CA THR A 151 -4.86 -16.72 2.32
C THR A 151 -4.52 -18.17 2.01
N GLN A 152 -5.02 -18.69 0.88
CA GLN A 152 -4.60 -19.99 0.36
C GLN A 152 -3.10 -19.91 0.05
N ILE A 153 -2.30 -20.66 0.80
CA ILE A 153 -0.91 -20.90 0.47
C ILE A 153 -0.93 -21.92 -0.67
N HIS A 154 -0.63 -21.51 -1.89
CA HIS A 154 -0.20 -22.46 -2.92
C HIS A 154 1.19 -22.97 -2.53
N GLN A 155 1.25 -24.00 -1.70
CA GLN A 155 2.43 -24.87 -1.65
C GLN A 155 2.39 -25.71 -2.92
N SER A 156 3.11 -25.28 -3.94
CA SER A 156 3.55 -26.15 -5.02
C SER A 156 4.45 -27.24 -4.42
N SER A 157 3.86 -28.39 -4.14
CA SER A 157 4.60 -29.64 -3.95
C SER A 157 4.01 -30.68 -4.89
N SER A 158 4.83 -31.03 -5.87
CA SER A 158 4.63 -32.12 -6.80
C SER A 158 4.50 -33.45 -6.06
N SER A 159 3.40 -34.17 -6.26
CA SER A 159 3.45 -35.63 -6.39
C SER A 159 2.21 -36.13 -7.14
N SER A 160 2.50 -36.93 -8.15
CA SER A 160 1.56 -37.68 -8.96
C SER A 160 0.91 -38.81 -8.17
N SER A 161 -0.42 -38.88 -8.15
CA SER A 161 -1.18 -40.13 -8.27
C SER A 161 -2.67 -39.85 -8.44
N LYS A 162 -3.28 -40.65 -9.30
CA LYS A 162 -4.71 -40.66 -9.65
C LYS A 162 -5.51 -41.19 -8.45
N GLU A 163 -6.70 -40.62 -8.17
CA GLU A 163 -7.99 -41.34 -8.00
C GLU A 163 -9.12 -40.47 -7.38
N ALA A 164 -10.32 -40.68 -7.92
CA ALA A 164 -11.70 -40.40 -7.44
C ALA A 164 -12.21 -38.94 -7.23
N PRO A 165 -13.44 -38.60 -7.69
CA PRO A 165 -14.09 -37.33 -7.43
C PRO A 165 -14.85 -37.38 -6.10
N THR A 166 -14.26 -36.93 -5.01
CA THR A 166 -15.01 -36.57 -3.80
C THR A 166 -15.40 -35.10 -3.88
N THR A 167 -16.69 -34.84 -3.83
CA THR A 167 -17.33 -33.52 -3.82
C THR A 167 -16.83 -32.70 -2.62
N GLU A 168 -15.74 -31.95 -2.81
CA GLU A 168 -15.30 -30.94 -1.85
C GLU A 168 -16.34 -29.81 -1.81
N VAL A 169 -17.22 -29.87 -0.81
CA VAL A 169 -18.05 -28.71 -0.43
C VAL A 169 -17.10 -27.64 0.11
N LYS A 170 -16.66 -26.74 -0.76
CA LYS A 170 -16.02 -25.48 -0.37
C LYS A 170 -17.03 -24.70 0.46
N ILE A 171 -16.97 -24.80 1.78
CA ILE A 171 -17.69 -23.91 2.70
C ILE A 171 -17.11 -22.51 2.47
N GLN A 172 -17.72 -21.75 1.56
CA GLN A 172 -17.41 -20.33 1.39
C GLN A 172 -17.84 -19.64 2.67
N GLN A 173 -16.89 -19.25 3.51
CA GLN A 173 -17.18 -18.40 4.67
C GLN A 173 -17.86 -17.11 4.16
N PRO A 174 -18.89 -16.60 4.85
CA PRO A 174 -19.62 -15.40 4.42
C PRO A 174 -18.67 -14.19 4.38
N GLN A 175 -18.52 -13.56 3.21
CA GLN A 175 -17.65 -12.40 2.99
C GLN A 175 -18.44 -11.12 2.76
N PHE A 176 -19.49 -10.87 3.55
CA PHE A 176 -20.44 -9.76 3.37
C PHE A 176 -19.77 -8.41 2.98
N PHE A 177 -18.75 -7.98 3.72
CA PHE A 177 -18.09 -6.69 3.47
C PHE A 177 -17.35 -6.65 2.12
N ARG A 178 -16.75 -7.77 1.70
CA ARG A 178 -16.11 -7.86 0.38
C ARG A 178 -17.14 -7.97 -0.72
N ASP A 179 -18.18 -8.77 -0.50
CA ASP A 179 -19.27 -8.96 -1.44
C ASP A 179 -19.96 -7.63 -1.72
N PHE A 180 -20.15 -6.78 -0.71
CA PHE A 180 -20.66 -5.42 -0.85
C PHE A 180 -19.85 -4.59 -1.86
N PHE A 181 -18.52 -4.49 -1.68
CA PHE A 181 -17.67 -3.72 -2.61
C PHE A 181 -17.53 -4.38 -3.98
N SER A 182 -17.58 -5.71 -4.06
CA SER A 182 -17.52 -6.44 -5.34
C SER A 182 -18.78 -6.21 -6.19
N LYS A 183 -19.95 -6.10 -5.54
CA LYS A 183 -21.26 -5.88 -6.16
C LYS A 183 -21.54 -4.40 -6.42
N LEU A 184 -20.76 -3.49 -5.85
CA LEU A 184 -20.87 -2.06 -6.13
C LEU A 184 -20.61 -1.82 -7.63
N SER A 185 -21.65 -1.44 -8.36
CA SER A 185 -21.61 -1.24 -9.81
C SER A 185 -22.05 0.15 -10.25
N THR A 186 -22.67 0.92 -9.35
CA THR A 186 -23.27 2.21 -9.72
C THR A 186 -22.20 3.30 -9.90
N PRO A 187 -22.16 4.00 -11.04
CA PRO A 187 -21.16 5.03 -11.32
C PRO A 187 -21.10 6.13 -10.25
N ILE A 188 -22.25 6.56 -9.77
CA ILE A 188 -22.39 7.65 -8.77
C ILE A 188 -21.64 7.31 -7.49
N HIS A 189 -21.68 6.05 -7.05
CA HIS A 189 -21.00 5.60 -5.84
C HIS A 189 -19.47 5.66 -5.99
N PHE A 190 -18.94 5.26 -7.15
CA PHE A 190 -17.52 5.38 -7.44
C PHE A 190 -17.07 6.83 -7.57
N THR A 191 -17.86 7.69 -8.20
CA THR A 191 -17.58 9.13 -8.26
C THR A 191 -17.53 9.74 -6.85
N PHE A 192 -18.46 9.38 -5.97
CA PHE A 192 -18.46 9.82 -4.57
C PHE A 192 -17.20 9.36 -3.83
N ILE A 193 -16.91 8.05 -3.86
CA ILE A 193 -15.76 7.45 -3.17
C ILE A 193 -14.43 8.04 -3.68
N PHE A 194 -14.21 8.05 -4.99
CA PHE A 194 -12.95 8.47 -5.58
C PHE A 194 -12.73 9.98 -5.52
N SER A 195 -13.78 10.80 -5.66
CA SER A 195 -13.64 12.24 -5.45
C SER A 195 -13.34 12.57 -3.98
N GLY A 196 -13.94 11.85 -3.03
CA GLY A 196 -13.62 11.98 -1.60
C GLY A 196 -12.20 11.56 -1.27
N ALA A 197 -11.75 10.43 -1.81
CA ALA A 197 -10.39 9.95 -1.68
C ALA A 197 -9.38 10.98 -2.21
N GLN A 198 -9.62 11.51 -3.40
CA GLN A 198 -8.76 12.53 -4.01
C GLN A 198 -8.66 13.80 -3.14
N ARG A 199 -9.77 14.26 -2.55
CA ARG A 199 -9.75 15.42 -1.64
C ARG A 199 -8.88 15.18 -0.41
N LEU A 200 -8.94 13.99 0.17
CA LEU A 200 -8.14 13.63 1.35
C LEU A 200 -6.66 13.46 1.01
N LEU A 201 -6.33 12.77 -0.09
CA LEU A 201 -4.94 12.57 -0.54
C LEU A 201 -4.26 13.90 -0.89
N ASN A 202 -5.02 14.85 -1.44
CA ASN A 202 -4.52 16.15 -1.87
C ASN A 202 -4.79 17.26 -0.84
N MET A 203 -5.02 16.90 0.43
CA MET A 203 -5.29 17.87 1.50
C MET A 203 -4.09 18.82 1.70
N GLN A 204 -4.37 20.12 1.75
CA GLN A 204 -3.41 21.21 1.95
C GLN A 204 -3.92 22.17 3.04
N PRO A 205 -3.05 22.87 3.79
CA PRO A 205 -1.57 22.90 3.70
C PRO A 205 -0.88 21.76 4.47
N GLN A 206 -1.58 21.05 5.35
CA GLN A 206 -1.05 19.90 6.05
C GLN A 206 -1.52 18.61 5.37
N PRO A 207 -0.62 17.65 5.11
CA PRO A 207 -1.00 16.37 4.54
C PRO A 207 -1.86 15.59 5.54
N PHE A 208 -2.82 14.81 5.02
CA PHE A 208 -3.68 13.99 5.85
C PHE A 208 -2.88 12.86 6.55
N GLU A 209 -2.91 12.81 7.88
CA GLU A 209 -2.14 11.83 8.66
C GLU A 209 -2.50 10.38 8.32
N GLY A 210 -3.74 10.13 7.88
CA GLY A 210 -4.24 8.81 7.49
C GLY A 210 -3.91 8.36 6.07
N ASN A 211 -3.02 9.06 5.36
CA ASN A 211 -2.74 8.86 3.94
C ASN A 211 -2.40 7.42 3.54
N LEU A 212 -1.58 6.71 4.32
CA LEU A 212 -1.23 5.31 4.03
C LEU A 212 -2.44 4.38 4.13
N ASN A 213 -3.25 4.54 5.18
CA ASN A 213 -4.43 3.69 5.38
C ASN A 213 -5.52 4.01 4.37
N LEU A 214 -5.68 5.28 4.00
CA LEU A 214 -6.55 5.68 2.91
C LEU A 214 -6.10 5.04 1.58
N LEU A 215 -4.80 5.11 1.28
CA LEU A 215 -4.20 4.48 0.09
C LEU A 215 -4.47 2.97 0.06
N LEU A 216 -4.25 2.28 1.18
CA LEU A 216 -4.55 0.85 1.32
C LEU A 216 -6.05 0.57 1.12
N LEU A 217 -6.93 1.39 1.67
CA LEU A 217 -8.38 1.23 1.52
C LEU A 217 -8.80 1.35 0.05
N ILE A 218 -8.33 2.39 -0.63
CA ILE A 218 -8.61 2.60 -2.06
C ILE A 218 -8.09 1.42 -2.88
N TYR A 219 -6.85 0.97 -2.62
CA TYR A 219 -6.27 -0.20 -3.28
C TYR A 219 -7.12 -1.45 -3.09
N ARG A 220 -7.61 -1.71 -1.86
CA ARG A 220 -8.48 -2.87 -1.58
C ARG A 220 -9.80 -2.77 -2.33
N ILE A 221 -10.44 -1.60 -2.35
CA ILE A 221 -11.68 -1.38 -3.10
C ILE A 221 -11.46 -1.65 -4.60
N ILE A 222 -10.37 -1.12 -5.18
CA ILE A 222 -10.01 -1.34 -6.58
C ILE A 222 -9.77 -2.83 -6.90
N ARG A 223 -9.19 -3.61 -5.98
CA ARG A 223 -8.97 -5.04 -6.19
C ARG A 223 -10.23 -5.89 -6.10
N LEU A 224 -11.27 -5.42 -5.42
CA LEU A 224 -12.50 -6.19 -5.22
C LEU A 224 -13.49 -6.07 -6.38
N SER A 225 -13.39 -5.03 -7.21
CA SER A 225 -14.35 -4.78 -8.29
C SER A 225 -13.65 -4.28 -9.56
N GLN A 226 -13.93 -4.96 -10.68
CA GLN A 226 -13.45 -4.53 -11.99
C GLN A 226 -14.02 -3.16 -12.39
N ASN A 227 -15.26 -2.87 -11.97
CA ASN A 227 -15.87 -1.55 -12.16
C ASN A 227 -15.08 -0.49 -11.40
N ALA A 228 -14.73 -0.75 -10.13
CA ALA A 228 -13.92 0.15 -9.32
C ALA A 228 -12.58 0.47 -10.00
N LEU A 229 -11.92 -0.55 -10.57
CA LEU A 229 -10.69 -0.37 -11.35
C LEU A 229 -10.94 0.53 -12.56
N GLN A 230 -11.94 0.26 -13.40
CA GLN A 230 -12.21 1.07 -14.59
C GLN A 230 -12.49 2.54 -14.24
N TYR A 231 -13.30 2.80 -13.22
CA TYR A 231 -13.56 4.17 -12.76
C TYR A 231 -12.32 4.85 -12.19
N SER A 232 -11.45 4.11 -11.50
CA SER A 232 -10.18 4.65 -11.00
C SER A 232 -9.22 5.03 -12.14
N LEU A 233 -9.14 4.21 -13.20
CA LEU A 233 -8.29 4.49 -14.37
C LEU A 233 -8.77 5.70 -15.17
N ASN A 234 -10.08 5.96 -15.17
CA ASN A 234 -10.67 7.16 -15.77
C ASN A 234 -10.44 8.43 -14.95
N ASN A 235 -9.88 8.32 -13.74
CA ASN A 235 -9.54 9.45 -12.88
C ASN A 235 -8.00 9.57 -12.72
N PRO A 236 -7.30 10.24 -13.64
CA PRO A 236 -5.83 10.34 -13.60
C PRO A 236 -5.34 11.06 -12.34
N THR A 237 -6.10 12.03 -11.81
CA THR A 237 -5.74 12.75 -10.58
C THR A 237 -5.75 11.87 -9.34
N LEU A 238 -6.68 10.90 -9.25
CA LEU A 238 -6.67 9.89 -8.18
C LEU A 238 -5.43 9.01 -8.29
N ILE A 239 -5.13 8.51 -9.49
CA ILE A 239 -3.96 7.65 -9.74
C ILE A 239 -2.67 8.38 -9.39
N SER A 240 -2.51 9.63 -9.85
CA SER A 240 -1.36 10.47 -9.50
C SER A 240 -1.25 10.67 -7.98
N GLY A 241 -2.36 10.97 -7.29
CA GLY A 241 -2.39 11.08 -5.84
C GLY A 241 -1.98 9.78 -5.12
N MET A 242 -2.42 8.62 -5.62
CA MET A 242 -2.03 7.31 -5.07
C MET A 242 -0.53 7.05 -5.24
N ILE A 243 0.04 7.37 -6.42
CA ILE A 243 1.47 7.17 -6.71
C ILE A 243 2.33 8.11 -5.86
N ILE A 244 1.98 9.40 -5.81
CA ILE A 244 2.69 10.40 -4.98
C ILE A 244 2.65 9.99 -3.51
N THR A 245 1.49 9.57 -3.00
CA THR A 245 1.34 9.12 -1.61
C THR A 245 2.17 7.87 -1.33
N SER A 246 2.25 6.94 -2.28
CA SER A 246 3.09 5.74 -2.19
C SER A 246 4.57 6.13 -2.10
N LEU A 247 5.04 7.02 -2.98
CA LEU A 247 6.43 7.50 -2.98
C LEU A 247 6.81 8.22 -1.69
N ASN A 248 5.95 9.14 -1.22
CA ASN A 248 6.18 9.86 0.03
C ASN A 248 6.24 8.91 1.24
N SER A 249 5.38 7.89 1.26
CA SER A 249 5.36 6.88 2.32
C SER A 249 6.61 5.99 2.28
N ILE A 250 7.06 5.61 1.08
CA ILE A 250 8.32 4.88 0.88
C ILE A 250 9.49 5.73 1.38
N ALA A 251 9.60 6.99 0.97
CA ALA A 251 10.70 7.88 1.38
C ALA A 251 10.79 8.00 2.90
N LYS A 252 9.67 8.31 3.57
CA LYS A 252 9.61 8.41 5.03
C LYS A 252 10.00 7.10 5.73
N ALA A 253 9.45 5.97 5.28
CA ALA A 253 9.79 4.66 5.85
C ALA A 253 11.25 4.28 5.59
N PHE A 254 11.82 4.70 4.47
CA PHE A 254 13.20 4.43 4.12
C PHE A 254 14.18 5.22 4.99
N ASP A 255 13.87 6.48 5.31
CA ASP A 255 14.65 7.28 6.25
C ASP A 255 14.65 6.66 7.65
N GLU A 256 13.47 6.25 8.14
CA GLU A 256 13.34 5.53 9.42
C GLU A 256 14.10 4.20 9.41
N PHE A 257 14.07 3.48 8.29
CA PHE A 257 14.81 2.23 8.11
C PHE A 257 16.33 2.43 8.22
N LYS A 258 16.87 3.47 7.56
CA LYS A 258 18.30 3.81 7.61
C LYS A 258 18.76 4.21 9.01
N VAL A 259 17.97 5.02 9.72
CA VAL A 259 18.28 5.40 11.11
C VAL A 259 18.35 4.17 12.02
N ASN A 260 17.41 3.22 11.86
CA ASN A 260 17.40 2.00 12.66
C ASN A 260 18.61 1.10 12.39
N GLN A 261 19.09 1.01 11.14
CA GLN A 261 20.32 0.27 10.83
C GLN A 261 21.57 0.95 11.42
N ASN A 262 21.67 2.27 11.33
CA ASN A 262 22.83 3.02 11.85
C ASN A 262 22.92 2.95 13.38
N ASN A 263 21.79 2.97 14.09
CA ASN A 263 21.75 2.81 15.54
C ASN A 263 22.20 1.40 15.99
N GLN A 264 21.94 0.36 15.19
CA GLN A 264 22.47 -0.99 15.45
C GLN A 264 23.98 -1.08 15.23
N LEU A 265 24.56 -0.29 14.32
CA LEU A 265 26.00 -0.21 14.09
C LEU A 265 26.73 0.61 15.18
N GLN A 266 26.08 1.62 15.77
CA GLN A 266 26.63 2.45 16.85
C GLN A 266 26.54 1.80 18.25
N GLN A 267 25.77 0.73 18.44
CA GLN A 267 25.75 -0.07 19.68
C GLN A 267 26.81 -1.19 19.72
N ARG A 268 27.88 -1.10 18.92
CA ARG A 268 29.08 -1.93 19.12
C ARG A 268 30.06 -1.20 20.06
N PRO A 269 30.27 -1.66 21.30
CA PRO A 269 31.29 -1.07 22.15
C PRO A 269 32.69 -1.42 21.62
N PRO A 270 33.72 -0.60 21.90
CA PRO A 270 35.09 -0.91 21.52
C PRO A 270 35.64 -2.04 22.41
N ASN A 271 35.93 -3.18 21.78
CA ASN A 271 36.83 -4.27 22.16
C ASN A 271 36.63 -4.96 23.53
N TYR A 272 36.31 -6.28 23.53
CA TYR A 272 37.02 -7.37 24.22
C TYR A 272 36.16 -8.66 24.28
N ILE A 273 36.83 -9.80 24.11
CA ILE A 273 36.36 -11.16 24.37
C ILE A 273 36.22 -11.35 25.89
N GLN A 274 35.05 -11.79 26.39
CA GLN A 274 34.86 -12.90 27.37
C GLN A 274 33.48 -12.88 28.06
N ARG A 275 32.75 -13.99 27.85
CA ARG A 275 31.80 -14.68 28.75
C ARG A 275 30.49 -13.97 29.18
N PHE A 276 29.43 -14.42 28.50
CA PHE A 276 28.04 -14.63 28.95
C PHE A 276 27.91 -15.13 30.41
N PRO A 277 26.75 -14.87 31.07
CA PRO A 277 25.63 -15.80 30.92
C PRO A 277 24.30 -15.14 30.51
N VAL A 278 23.68 -15.75 29.49
CA VAL A 278 22.25 -16.12 29.44
C VAL A 278 21.19 -15.06 29.05
N ASN A 279 20.61 -15.32 27.87
CA ASN A 279 19.21 -15.12 27.45
C ASN A 279 18.66 -13.73 27.10
N LEU A 280 19.05 -13.21 25.93
CA LEU A 280 18.15 -12.42 25.07
C LEU A 280 18.52 -12.51 23.57
N ALA A 281 19.78 -12.84 23.26
CA ALA A 281 20.24 -13.05 21.87
C ALA A 281 19.53 -14.23 21.16
N ARG A 282 19.21 -15.31 21.88
CA ARG A 282 18.43 -16.44 21.34
C ARG A 282 16.96 -16.09 21.00
N TYR A 283 16.42 -15.00 21.52
CA TYR A 283 15.04 -14.59 21.23
C TYR A 283 14.92 -13.85 19.89
N PHE A 284 16.04 -13.29 19.39
CA PHE A 284 16.07 -12.53 18.14
C PHE A 284 16.80 -13.25 17.01
N GLU A 285 17.75 -14.16 17.30
CA GLU A 285 18.31 -15.07 16.28
C GLU A 285 17.26 -16.05 15.76
N ASN A 286 16.24 -16.36 16.56
CA ASN A 286 15.11 -17.19 16.18
C ASN A 286 13.83 -16.39 15.88
N TRP A 287 13.90 -15.07 15.63
CA TRP A 287 12.73 -14.41 15.04
C TRP A 287 12.55 -15.02 13.66
N PRO A 288 11.55 -15.90 13.46
CA PRO A 288 11.47 -16.60 12.21
C PRO A 288 11.14 -15.52 11.19
N TYR A 289 12.06 -15.29 10.25
CA TYR A 289 11.72 -14.76 8.95
C TYR A 289 10.93 -15.87 8.24
N ASP A 290 9.75 -16.12 8.78
CA ASP A 290 8.82 -17.08 8.26
C ASP A 290 8.24 -16.41 7.02
N GLN A 291 8.37 -17.07 5.87
CA GLN A 291 7.64 -16.71 4.65
C GLN A 291 6.11 -16.63 4.91
N LYS A 292 5.64 -17.09 6.09
CA LYS A 292 4.28 -16.93 6.61
C LYS A 292 3.96 -15.57 7.22
N ILE A 293 4.91 -14.66 7.47
CA ILE A 293 4.57 -13.27 7.91
C ILE A 293 3.81 -12.51 6.80
N GLU A 294 3.88 -12.97 5.55
CA GLU A 294 2.96 -12.54 4.48
C GLU A 294 1.48 -12.86 4.79
N GLN A 295 1.18 -13.78 5.71
CA GLN A 295 -0.16 -14.24 6.06
C GLN A 295 -0.78 -13.47 7.22
N THR A 296 -0.01 -12.66 7.93
CA THR A 296 -0.53 -11.63 8.84
C THR A 296 -0.62 -10.29 8.10
N ARG A 297 -1.31 -10.27 6.96
CA ARG A 297 -1.84 -9.04 6.34
C ARG A 297 -3.02 -8.52 7.17
N ILE A 298 -2.80 -8.30 8.47
CA ILE A 298 -3.75 -7.57 9.31
C ILE A 298 -3.56 -6.10 8.93
N PRO A 299 -4.62 -5.38 8.52
CA PRO A 299 -4.50 -3.96 8.25
C PRO A 299 -3.96 -3.26 9.49
N ILE A 300 -2.91 -2.49 9.27
CA ILE A 300 -2.20 -1.67 10.24
C ILE A 300 -3.24 -0.89 11.06
N VAL A 301 -3.48 -1.35 12.29
CA VAL A 301 -4.39 -0.67 13.22
C VAL A 301 -3.68 0.60 13.68
N MET A 302 -4.11 1.73 13.14
CA MET A 302 -3.66 3.04 13.60
C MET A 302 -4.41 3.44 14.87
N ARG A 303 -3.64 3.89 15.87
CA ARG A 303 -4.15 4.65 17.00
C ARG A 303 -3.55 6.05 16.92
N ASN A 304 -4.39 7.07 16.76
CA ASN A 304 -4.01 8.49 16.79
C ASN A 304 -2.86 8.87 15.85
N GLY A 305 -2.94 8.49 14.56
CA GLY A 305 -1.92 8.88 13.56
C GLY A 305 -0.52 8.33 13.80
N LYS A 306 -0.33 7.47 14.80
CA LYS A 306 0.94 6.77 15.07
C LYS A 306 0.79 5.29 14.75
N ILE A 307 1.65 4.83 13.85
CA ILE A 307 1.94 3.42 13.62
C ILE A 307 2.51 2.88 14.95
N ILE A 308 1.81 1.97 15.62
CA ILE A 308 2.48 1.12 16.62
C ILE A 308 3.20 0.04 15.81
N ASN A 309 4.48 0.29 15.54
CA ASN A 309 5.51 -0.68 15.14
C ASN A 309 5.20 -1.59 13.92
N ALA A 310 4.63 -1.06 12.83
CA ALA A 310 4.85 -1.72 11.54
C ALA A 310 6.32 -1.46 11.16
N PRO A 311 7.12 -2.50 10.91
CA PRO A 311 8.52 -2.29 10.56
C PRO A 311 8.55 -1.50 9.25
N PRO A 312 9.44 -0.49 9.10
CA PRO A 312 9.42 0.40 7.94
C PRO A 312 9.48 -0.35 6.59
N ILE A 313 10.14 -1.51 6.58
CA ILE A 313 10.18 -2.41 5.43
C ILE A 313 8.80 -2.93 4.99
N SER A 314 7.86 -3.15 5.92
CA SER A 314 6.50 -3.57 5.60
C SER A 314 5.72 -2.46 4.91
N ILE A 315 5.99 -1.19 5.25
CA ILE A 315 5.36 -0.04 4.60
C ILE A 315 5.87 0.06 3.17
N ILE A 316 7.19 -0.04 3.00
CA ILE A 316 7.85 -0.07 1.69
C ILE A 316 7.25 -1.18 0.82
N ASN A 317 7.14 -2.40 1.35
CA ASN A 317 6.59 -3.54 0.62
C ASN A 317 5.12 -3.32 0.20
N GLN A 318 4.28 -2.79 1.10
CA GLN A 318 2.88 -2.50 0.77
C GLN A 318 2.73 -1.43 -0.31
N CYS A 319 3.53 -0.36 -0.24
CA CYS A 319 3.51 0.67 -1.28
C CYS A 319 4.00 0.12 -2.63
N ILE A 320 5.02 -0.74 -2.62
CA ILE A 320 5.54 -1.39 -3.83
C ILE A 320 4.51 -2.37 -4.41
N ASP A 321 3.79 -3.15 -3.59
CA ASP A 321 2.68 -4.00 -4.04
C ASP A 321 1.59 -3.20 -4.77
N ILE A 322 1.26 -2.00 -4.27
CA ILE A 322 0.28 -1.09 -4.88
C ILE A 322 0.81 -0.57 -6.22
N LEU A 323 2.04 -0.07 -6.24
CA LEU A 323 2.68 0.45 -7.45
C LEU A 323 2.82 -0.64 -8.51
N LEU A 324 3.19 -1.85 -8.13
CA LEU A 324 3.28 -3.01 -9.01
C LEU A 324 1.93 -3.32 -9.63
N TYR A 325 0.87 -3.41 -8.83
CA TYR A 325 -0.47 -3.65 -9.35
C TYR A 325 -0.94 -2.56 -10.33
N LEU A 326 -0.66 -1.28 -10.05
CA LEU A 326 -1.01 -0.17 -10.92
C LEU A 326 -0.17 -0.17 -12.20
N SER A 327 1.13 -0.48 -12.12
CA SER A 327 2.08 -0.43 -13.25
C SER A 327 1.70 -1.35 -14.41
N VAL A 328 1.01 -2.46 -14.13
CA VAL A 328 0.54 -3.41 -15.15
C VAL A 328 -0.52 -2.79 -16.07
N LYS A 329 -1.15 -1.68 -15.67
CA LYS A 329 -2.21 -1.03 -16.45
C LYS A 329 -1.64 0.04 -17.37
N ARG A 330 -1.89 -0.11 -18.67
CA ARG A 330 -1.43 0.83 -19.71
C ARG A 330 -1.90 2.26 -19.46
N GLU A 331 -3.14 2.44 -19.01
CA GLU A 331 -3.74 3.75 -18.74
C GLU A 331 -2.96 4.51 -17.67
N VAL A 332 -2.48 3.81 -16.63
CA VAL A 332 -1.61 4.36 -15.58
C VAL A 332 -0.28 4.79 -16.17
N ALA A 333 0.36 3.92 -16.96
CA ALA A 333 1.65 4.25 -17.58
C ALA A 333 1.56 5.49 -18.50
N ILE A 334 0.44 5.66 -19.20
CA ILE A 334 0.19 6.85 -20.03
C ILE A 334 -0.04 8.09 -19.14
N SER A 335 -0.82 7.97 -18.06
CA SER A 335 -1.11 9.11 -17.17
C SER A 335 0.12 9.66 -16.47
N LEU A 336 1.16 8.84 -16.27
CA LEU A 336 2.44 9.27 -15.70
C LEU A 336 3.16 10.37 -16.49
N ASN A 337 2.87 10.50 -17.79
CA ASN A 337 3.46 11.52 -18.66
C ASN A 337 2.77 12.89 -18.56
N GLN A 338 1.69 13.00 -17.78
CA GLN A 338 1.03 14.27 -17.58
C GLN A 338 1.93 15.16 -16.71
N SER A 339 2.39 16.28 -17.28
CA SER A 339 3.10 17.31 -16.53
C SER A 339 2.12 17.99 -15.58
N ASP A 340 2.26 17.77 -14.28
CA ASP A 340 1.38 18.42 -13.32
C ASP A 340 1.68 19.93 -13.31
N ARG A 341 0.70 20.76 -13.68
CA ARG A 341 0.82 22.24 -13.59
C ARG A 341 0.55 22.74 -12.17
N GLN A 342 0.15 21.86 -11.25
CA GLN A 342 -0.29 22.20 -9.91
C GLN A 342 0.46 21.36 -8.87
N GLY A 343 1.52 21.93 -8.30
CA GLY A 343 2.11 21.49 -7.02
C GLY A 343 2.69 20.08 -6.99
N GLY A 344 4.00 19.97 -7.23
CA GLY A 344 4.76 18.77 -6.85
C GLY A 344 4.67 18.46 -5.35
N PRO A 345 5.21 17.31 -4.89
CA PRO A 345 5.24 16.94 -3.49
C PRO A 345 5.78 18.09 -2.60
N SER A 346 5.16 18.29 -1.43
CA SER A 346 5.53 19.37 -0.49
C SER A 346 7.04 19.39 -0.24
N GLY A 347 7.68 20.50 -0.60
CA GLY A 347 9.11 20.74 -0.40
C GLY A 347 9.90 21.09 -1.66
N TYR A 348 9.28 21.04 -2.84
CA TYR A 348 9.93 21.51 -4.07
C TYR A 348 9.39 22.87 -4.47
N ASP A 349 10.25 23.87 -4.27
CA ASP A 349 10.02 25.21 -4.77
C ASP A 349 9.92 25.18 -6.29
N GLY A 350 8.77 25.63 -6.81
CA GLY A 350 8.44 25.74 -8.23
C GLY A 350 9.32 26.75 -8.96
N ARG A 351 10.62 26.49 -9.08
CA ARG A 351 11.52 27.19 -9.98
C ARG A 351 12.14 26.20 -10.97
N GLY A 352 11.50 26.09 -12.12
CA GLY A 352 12.22 25.84 -13.39
C GLY A 352 12.49 24.39 -13.80
N SER A 353 11.55 23.47 -13.63
CA SER A 353 11.38 22.35 -14.57
C SER A 353 9.97 21.78 -14.45
N SER A 354 9.38 21.39 -15.58
CA SER A 354 8.12 20.67 -15.62
C SER A 354 8.32 19.33 -14.91
N TRP A 355 7.70 19.16 -13.75
CA TRP A 355 7.74 17.89 -13.04
C TRP A 355 6.98 16.82 -13.81
N CYS A 356 7.65 15.72 -14.13
CA CYS A 356 7.02 14.54 -14.68
C CYS A 356 6.90 13.46 -13.60
N LEU A 357 5.69 12.96 -13.36
CA LEU A 357 5.45 11.93 -12.35
C LEU A 357 6.21 10.64 -12.69
N SER A 358 6.38 10.31 -13.98
CA SER A 358 7.21 9.18 -14.44
C SER A 358 8.65 9.27 -13.93
N ASP A 359 9.25 10.45 -14.00
CA ASP A 359 10.65 10.66 -13.61
C ASP A 359 10.85 10.58 -12.11
N SER A 360 9.91 11.15 -11.34
CA SER A 360 9.91 11.04 -9.88
C SER A 360 9.76 9.58 -9.45
N LEU A 361 8.83 8.83 -10.08
CA LEU A 361 8.62 7.42 -9.81
C LEU A 361 9.89 6.60 -10.07
N ILE A 362 10.49 6.71 -11.27
CA ILE A 362 11.72 5.99 -11.61
C ILE A 362 12.86 6.35 -10.67
N SER A 363 13.09 7.63 -10.45
CA SER A 363 14.21 8.11 -9.64
C SER A 363 14.13 7.58 -8.21
N ASN A 364 12.98 7.72 -7.56
CA ASN A 364 12.78 7.25 -6.19
C ASN A 364 12.89 5.72 -6.09
N LEU A 365 12.31 4.97 -7.01
CA LEU A 365 12.40 3.51 -7.00
C LEU A 365 13.84 3.02 -7.23
N CYS A 366 14.59 3.63 -8.18
CA CYS A 366 16.00 3.32 -8.38
C CYS A 366 16.86 3.65 -7.15
N ILE A 367 16.59 4.77 -6.46
CA ILE A 367 17.29 5.12 -5.22
C ILE A 367 17.04 4.04 -4.16
N VAL A 368 15.78 3.65 -3.94
CA VAL A 368 15.43 2.60 -2.96
C VAL A 368 16.08 1.27 -3.33
N ALA A 369 16.02 0.86 -4.60
CA ALA A 369 16.63 -0.40 -5.07
C ALA A 369 18.14 -0.44 -4.87
N ARG A 370 18.84 0.70 -5.04
CA ARG A 370 20.27 0.77 -4.73
C ARG A 370 20.52 0.68 -3.25
N GLU A 371 19.75 1.35 -2.42
CA GLU A 371 20.11 1.57 -1.01
C GLU A 371 19.57 0.48 -0.07
N ILE A 372 18.57 -0.29 -0.48
CA ILE A 372 17.97 -1.35 0.33
C ILE A 372 18.92 -2.58 0.44
N ASP A 373 18.88 -3.25 1.59
CA ASP A 373 19.67 -4.46 1.85
C ASP A 373 19.28 -5.59 0.88
N LYS A 374 20.28 -6.28 0.32
CA LYS A 374 20.11 -7.34 -0.70
C LYS A 374 19.21 -8.49 -0.25
N LYS A 375 19.10 -8.75 1.06
CA LYS A 375 18.18 -9.76 1.59
C LYS A 375 16.71 -9.48 1.25
N TYR A 376 16.37 -8.24 0.87
CA TYR A 376 15.05 -7.86 0.37
C TYR A 376 14.96 -7.92 -1.16
N TYR A 377 15.61 -8.92 -1.78
CA TYR A 377 15.64 -9.11 -3.23
C TYR A 377 14.26 -9.04 -3.90
N LEU A 378 13.21 -9.62 -3.29
CA LEU A 378 11.84 -9.57 -3.85
C LEU A 378 11.29 -8.15 -4.00
N ILE A 379 11.70 -7.24 -3.11
CA ILE A 379 11.35 -5.81 -3.20
C ILE A 379 12.09 -5.18 -4.38
N ILE A 380 13.38 -5.46 -4.53
CA ILE A 380 14.20 -4.99 -5.66
C ILE A 380 13.63 -5.50 -7.00
N GLN A 381 13.28 -6.79 -7.05
CA GLN A 381 12.64 -7.40 -8.21
C GLN A 381 11.32 -6.73 -8.57
N SER A 382 10.47 -6.47 -7.58
CA SER A 382 9.19 -5.78 -7.77
C SER A 382 9.38 -4.35 -8.29
N ILE A 383 10.40 -3.64 -7.79
CA ILE A 383 10.80 -2.31 -8.29
C ILE A 383 11.13 -2.36 -9.79
N PHE A 384 11.99 -3.26 -10.23
CA PHE A 384 12.35 -3.32 -11.65
C PHE A 384 11.22 -3.83 -12.53
N THR A 385 10.35 -4.69 -11.99
CA THR A 385 9.12 -5.08 -12.68
C THR A 385 8.21 -3.87 -12.91
N ILE A 386 8.04 -2.99 -11.91
CA ILE A 386 7.30 -1.73 -12.05
C ILE A 386 7.90 -0.87 -13.16
N ILE A 387 9.21 -0.63 -13.13
CA ILE A 387 9.89 0.24 -14.09
C ILE A 387 9.80 -0.34 -15.50
N SER A 388 9.96 -1.66 -15.66
CA SER A 388 9.84 -2.36 -16.94
C SER A 388 8.42 -2.27 -17.52
N ASN A 389 7.38 -2.41 -16.68
CA ASN A 389 5.99 -2.29 -17.12
C ASN A 389 5.65 -0.91 -17.69
N ILE A 390 6.22 0.16 -17.11
CA ILE A 390 5.96 1.54 -17.56
C ILE A 390 6.91 2.01 -18.65
N ALA A 391 8.09 1.39 -18.80
CA ALA A 391 9.16 1.80 -19.71
C ALA A 391 8.69 2.09 -21.15
N PRO A 392 7.88 1.23 -21.81
CA PRO A 392 7.45 1.46 -23.19
C PRO A 392 6.62 2.74 -23.40
N TYR A 393 6.07 3.32 -22.32
CA TYR A 393 5.10 4.41 -22.39
C TYR A 393 5.67 5.77 -21.99
N ILE A 394 6.93 5.85 -21.57
CA ILE A 394 7.53 7.08 -21.05
C ILE A 394 7.96 8.01 -22.19
N LYS A 395 7.33 9.18 -22.29
CA LYS A 395 7.53 10.13 -23.38
C LYS A 395 8.62 11.18 -23.14
N SER A 396 9.09 11.33 -21.92
CA SER A 396 10.18 12.25 -21.58
C SER A 396 10.89 11.71 -20.37
N LEU A 397 12.15 11.30 -20.55
CA LEU A 397 13.00 10.85 -19.47
C LEU A 397 14.03 11.94 -19.15
N THR A 398 13.93 12.57 -17.99
CA THR A 398 14.91 13.60 -17.61
C THR A 398 16.31 13.05 -17.40
N ARG A 399 17.29 13.95 -17.40
CA ARG A 399 18.69 13.65 -17.07
C ARG A 399 18.83 12.95 -15.71
N LEU A 400 18.06 13.37 -14.70
CA LEU A 400 18.14 12.80 -13.36
C LEU A 400 17.66 11.34 -13.32
N ALA A 401 16.50 11.05 -13.91
CA ALA A 401 15.98 9.68 -14.00
C ALA A 401 16.92 8.77 -14.81
N SER A 402 17.42 9.27 -15.94
CA SER A 402 18.42 8.57 -16.78
C SER A 402 19.70 8.22 -16.00
N TYR A 403 20.22 9.19 -15.24
CA TYR A 403 21.37 8.97 -14.37
C TYR A 403 21.09 7.88 -13.33
N HIS A 404 19.94 7.91 -12.66
CA HIS A 404 19.60 6.91 -11.66
C HIS A 404 19.43 5.50 -12.22
N ILE A 405 18.92 5.33 -13.44
CA ILE A 405 18.88 4.02 -14.10
C ILE A 405 20.31 3.48 -14.30
N VAL A 406 21.18 4.28 -14.92
CA VAL A 406 22.56 3.87 -15.23
C VAL A 406 23.41 3.67 -13.97
N GLN A 407 23.23 4.49 -12.94
CA GLN A 407 23.90 4.27 -11.65
C GLN A 407 23.47 2.98 -10.97
N THR A 408 22.21 2.58 -11.15
CA THR A 408 21.73 1.32 -10.58
C THR A 408 22.32 0.14 -11.34
N PHE A 409 22.40 0.23 -12.67
CA PHE A 409 23.17 -0.74 -13.47
C PHE A 409 24.63 -0.81 -13.01
N TYR A 410 25.30 0.33 -12.84
CA TYR A 410 26.68 0.39 -12.38
C TYR A 410 26.87 -0.33 -11.04
N LYS A 411 25.99 -0.09 -10.06
CA LYS A 411 26.05 -0.74 -8.75
C LYS A 411 26.00 -2.27 -8.84
N PHE A 412 25.05 -2.82 -9.60
CA PHE A 412 24.85 -4.27 -9.66
C PHE A 412 25.71 -4.97 -10.72
N GLY A 413 26.17 -4.25 -11.74
CA GLY A 413 26.91 -4.78 -12.89
C GLY A 413 28.43 -4.82 -12.72
N VAL A 414 28.99 -4.22 -11.66
CA VAL A 414 30.42 -4.36 -11.33
C VAL A 414 30.71 -5.83 -10.95
N PRO A 415 31.79 -6.46 -11.45
CA PRO A 415 32.07 -7.88 -11.22
C PRO A 415 32.00 -8.32 -9.75
N ALA A 416 32.60 -7.55 -8.85
CA ALA A 416 32.58 -7.83 -7.41
C ALA A 416 31.16 -7.95 -6.84
N GLU A 417 30.23 -7.13 -7.33
CA GLU A 417 28.83 -7.15 -6.92
C GLU A 417 28.06 -8.23 -7.68
N LEU A 418 28.23 -8.32 -9.00
CA LEU A 418 27.56 -9.29 -9.86
C LEU A 418 27.77 -10.74 -9.40
N PHE A 419 29.01 -11.10 -9.03
CA PHE A 419 29.36 -12.44 -8.58
C PHE A 419 29.12 -12.71 -7.08
N SER A 420 28.70 -11.70 -6.32
CA SER A 420 28.50 -11.86 -4.86
C SER A 420 27.24 -12.66 -4.48
N ASP A 421 26.23 -12.70 -5.34
CA ASP A 421 24.99 -13.45 -5.11
C ASP A 421 24.36 -13.84 -6.46
N THR A 422 23.83 -15.06 -6.53
CA THR A 422 23.00 -15.58 -7.62
C THR A 422 21.86 -14.65 -8.04
N ASN A 423 21.28 -13.90 -7.10
CA ASN A 423 20.18 -12.97 -7.35
C ASN A 423 20.62 -11.72 -8.13
N ASN A 424 21.90 -11.33 -8.08
CA ASN A 424 22.37 -10.09 -8.70
C ASN A 424 22.34 -10.17 -10.23
N PHE A 425 22.58 -11.36 -10.80
CA PHE A 425 22.42 -11.60 -12.24
C PHE A 425 20.99 -11.29 -12.71
N ALA A 426 19.99 -11.72 -11.94
CA ALA A 426 18.59 -11.43 -12.25
C ALA A 426 18.29 -9.93 -12.16
N ILE A 427 18.85 -9.22 -11.18
CA ILE A 427 18.72 -7.75 -11.06
C ILE A 427 19.30 -7.06 -12.31
N VAL A 428 20.53 -7.41 -12.69
CA VAL A 428 21.19 -6.82 -13.87
C VAL A 428 20.41 -7.12 -15.14
N HIS A 429 19.88 -8.34 -15.29
CA HIS A 429 19.03 -8.70 -16.42
C HIS A 429 17.77 -7.81 -16.50
N MET A 430 17.04 -7.63 -15.39
CA MET A 430 15.85 -6.76 -15.38
C MET A 430 16.18 -5.29 -15.66
N ILE A 431 17.34 -4.79 -15.20
CA ILE A 431 17.79 -3.43 -15.51
C ILE A 431 18.08 -3.29 -17.01
N LEU A 432 18.74 -4.28 -17.62
CA LEU A 432 19.01 -4.29 -19.06
C LEU A 432 17.72 -4.38 -19.88
N GLU A 433 16.75 -5.20 -19.46
CA GLU A 433 15.43 -5.27 -20.10
C GLU A 433 14.69 -3.94 -20.01
N THR A 434 14.78 -3.25 -18.87
CA THR A 434 14.25 -1.88 -18.69
C THR A 434 14.90 -0.90 -19.67
N ILE A 435 16.24 -0.88 -19.75
CA ILE A 435 16.99 0.00 -20.65
C ILE A 435 16.63 -0.29 -22.10
N ASN A 436 16.57 -1.56 -22.49
CA ASN A 436 16.19 -1.98 -23.83
C ASN A 436 14.77 -1.53 -24.17
N SER A 437 13.82 -1.67 -23.25
CA SER A 437 12.44 -1.22 -23.44
C SER A 437 12.35 0.29 -23.62
N LEU A 438 13.08 1.08 -22.83
CA LEU A 438 13.12 2.53 -22.97
C LEU A 438 13.70 2.96 -24.33
N LEU A 439 14.79 2.33 -24.77
CA LEU A 439 15.43 2.65 -26.05
C LEU A 439 14.61 2.18 -27.26
N GLN A 440 14.02 0.99 -27.18
CA GLN A 440 13.27 0.37 -28.27
C GLN A 440 11.98 1.14 -28.59
N TYR A 441 11.24 1.55 -27.56
CA TYR A 441 9.94 2.18 -27.74
C TYR A 441 9.97 3.71 -27.67
N GLN A 442 10.98 4.29 -27.00
CA GLN A 442 11.04 5.72 -26.67
C GLN A 442 12.44 6.32 -26.94
N TYR A 443 13.03 5.99 -28.09
CA TYR A 443 14.37 6.42 -28.48
C TYR A 443 14.55 7.95 -28.43
N ASP A 444 13.67 8.69 -29.13
CA ASP A 444 13.75 10.16 -29.20
C ASP A 444 13.61 10.84 -27.83
N SER A 445 12.88 10.20 -26.93
CA SER A 445 12.60 10.67 -25.57
C SER A 445 13.67 10.28 -24.55
N SER A 446 14.67 9.46 -24.94
CA SER A 446 15.68 8.87 -24.05
C SER A 446 17.12 9.26 -24.42
N LEU A 447 17.32 10.38 -25.13
CA LEU A 447 18.65 10.88 -25.49
C LEU A 447 19.60 11.05 -24.29
N HIS A 448 19.08 11.47 -23.14
CA HIS A 448 19.87 11.54 -21.90
C HIS A 448 20.33 10.17 -21.40
N LEU A 449 19.52 9.12 -21.57
CA LEU A 449 19.88 7.76 -21.23
C LEU A 449 21.01 7.26 -22.13
N ILE A 450 20.91 7.50 -23.44
CA ILE A 450 21.96 7.16 -24.41
C ILE A 450 23.29 7.84 -24.03
N PHE A 451 23.23 9.14 -23.70
CA PHE A 451 24.41 9.88 -23.25
C PHE A 451 25.08 9.22 -22.02
N PHE A 452 24.30 8.82 -21.01
CA PHE A 452 24.85 8.13 -19.84
C PHE A 452 25.36 6.72 -20.17
N ILE A 453 24.71 5.95 -21.04
CA ILE A 453 25.21 4.64 -21.48
C ILE A 453 26.59 4.81 -22.15
N LEU A 454 26.75 5.80 -23.02
CA LEU A 454 28.02 6.11 -23.67
C LEU A 454 29.09 6.55 -22.66
N THR A 455 28.70 7.32 -21.65
CA THR A 455 29.59 7.78 -20.58
C THR A 455 30.08 6.61 -19.71
N TYR A 456 29.20 5.65 -19.39
CA TYR A 456 29.49 4.46 -18.59
C TYR A 456 29.76 3.20 -19.44
N LYS A 457 30.15 3.38 -20.72
CA LYS A 457 30.28 2.29 -21.69
C LYS A 457 31.15 1.13 -21.22
N THR A 458 32.20 1.41 -20.44
CA THR A 458 33.14 0.41 -19.91
C THR A 458 32.44 -0.63 -19.05
N CYS A 459 31.40 -0.24 -18.31
CA CYS A 459 30.64 -1.14 -17.44
C CYS A 459 29.72 -2.06 -18.24
N PHE A 460 29.16 -1.56 -19.35
CA PHE A 460 28.37 -2.37 -20.27
C PHE A 460 29.25 -3.34 -21.05
N THR A 461 30.40 -2.90 -21.55
CA THR A 461 31.35 -3.77 -22.26
C THR A 461 31.96 -4.83 -21.33
N ALA A 462 32.10 -4.55 -20.03
CA ALA A 462 32.59 -5.52 -19.06
C ALA A 462 31.69 -6.76 -18.95
N LEU A 463 30.38 -6.65 -19.23
CA LEU A 463 29.48 -7.81 -19.28
C LEU A 463 29.67 -8.68 -20.53
N SER A 464 30.22 -8.12 -21.61
CA SER A 464 30.49 -8.83 -22.87
C SER A 464 31.84 -9.53 -22.90
N LEU A 465 32.73 -9.20 -21.96
CA LEU A 465 33.99 -9.92 -21.81
C LEU A 465 33.66 -11.37 -21.40
N PRO A 466 34.29 -12.38 -22.01
CA PRO A 466 34.06 -13.78 -21.66
C PRO A 466 34.51 -14.01 -20.21
N LEU A 467 33.57 -13.92 -19.28
CA LEU A 467 33.78 -14.02 -17.83
C LEU A 467 34.19 -15.42 -17.34
N LEU A 468 34.67 -16.29 -18.23
CA LEU A 468 35.14 -17.66 -17.93
C LEU A 468 36.32 -18.14 -18.81
N ALA A 469 36.87 -17.34 -19.73
CA ALA A 469 37.88 -17.83 -20.69
C ALA A 469 39.34 -17.43 -20.41
N GLU A 470 39.63 -16.67 -19.35
CA GLU A 470 41.01 -16.26 -19.02
C GLU A 470 41.34 -16.47 -17.53
N TYR A 471 40.91 -17.59 -16.95
CA TYR A 471 41.45 -18.08 -15.68
C TYR A 471 42.41 -19.25 -15.90
N VAL A 472 43.13 -19.17 -17.01
CA VAL A 472 44.09 -20.17 -17.42
C VAL A 472 45.26 -19.40 -18.02
N ASP A 473 46.48 -19.60 -17.51
CA ASP A 473 47.68 -19.05 -18.14
C ASP A 473 47.86 -19.59 -19.57
N GLU A 474 48.81 -19.06 -20.35
CA GLU A 474 49.08 -19.51 -21.72
C GLU A 474 49.37 -21.04 -21.82
N ASP A 475 49.58 -21.71 -20.68
CA ASP A 475 49.92 -23.12 -20.54
C ASP A 475 48.78 -24.03 -20.03
N GLY A 476 47.58 -23.52 -19.74
CA GLY A 476 46.47 -24.39 -19.34
C GLY A 476 46.20 -24.52 -17.83
N ASN A 477 46.86 -23.74 -16.96
CA ASN A 477 46.75 -23.88 -15.51
C ASN A 477 45.88 -22.80 -14.82
N PRO A 478 45.04 -23.16 -13.84
CA PRO A 478 44.30 -22.19 -13.04
C PRO A 478 45.22 -21.42 -12.08
N TYR A 479 45.06 -20.10 -12.00
CA TYR A 479 45.75 -19.28 -11.00
C TYR A 479 45.32 -19.67 -9.56
N PRO A 480 46.26 -19.71 -8.60
CA PRO A 480 45.96 -20.14 -7.24
C PRO A 480 44.98 -19.18 -6.55
N SER A 481 44.00 -19.78 -5.88
CA SER A 481 42.85 -19.17 -5.19
C SER A 481 43.20 -18.21 -4.05
#